data_AF-A0AA41X0A8-F1
#
_entry.id   AF-A0AA41X0A8-F1
#
_cell.length_a   1.000
_cell.length_b   1.000
_cell.length_c   1.000
_cell.angle_alpha   90.00
_cell.angle_beta   90.00
_cell.angle_gamma   90.00
#
_symmetry.space_group_name_H-M   'P 1'
#
loop_
_entity.id
_entity.type
_entity.pdbx_description
1 polymer ?
#
loop_
_entity_poly.entity_id
_entity_poly.type
_entity_poly.pdbx_seq_one_letter_code
_entity_poly.pdbx_strand_id
1 'polypeptide(L)' 'PTAEGDVYPSAQLAVQTELAGACFSPDGSTLFVNVYSPAQTLAIRGPWKHLS' A
#
# COMPACT_ATOMS: atom_id res chain seq x y z
N PRO A 1 -10.12 -4.78 -11.92
CA PRO A 1 -9.57 -6.15 -11.85
C PRO A 1 -10.04 -6.99 -13.05
N THR A 2 -9.12 -7.40 -13.94
CA THR A 2 -9.36 -8.48 -14.90
C THR A 2 -9.35 -9.82 -14.15
N ALA A 3 -10.19 -10.77 -14.57
CA ALA A 3 -10.58 -11.94 -13.79
C ALA A 3 -9.47 -13.00 -13.57
N GLU A 4 -8.23 -12.73 -13.97
CA GLU A 4 -7.21 -13.76 -14.23
C GLU A 4 -6.03 -13.77 -13.23
N GLY A 5 -6.13 -13.01 -12.13
CA GLY A 5 -5.07 -12.98 -11.11
C GLY A 5 -3.83 -12.21 -11.52
N ASP A 6 -3.98 -11.32 -12.49
CA ASP A 6 -2.92 -10.44 -12.98
C ASP A 6 -2.38 -9.54 -11.86
N VAL A 7 -1.05 -9.44 -11.78
CA VAL A 7 -0.37 -8.55 -10.84
C VAL A 7 -0.19 -7.19 -11.51
N TYR A 8 -0.73 -6.14 -10.88
CA TYR A 8 -0.56 -4.77 -11.31
C TYR A 8 0.22 -3.97 -10.27
N PRO A 9 1.32 -3.29 -10.64
CA PRO A 9 2.02 -2.41 -9.74
C PRO A 9 1.13 -1.22 -9.38
N SER A 10 0.81 -1.05 -8.09
CA SER A 10 -0.05 0.01 -7.58
C SER A 10 0.73 1.20 -7.00
N ALA A 11 1.96 0.98 -6.54
CA ALA A 11 2.83 2.00 -5.95
C ALA A 11 4.30 1.58 -6.00
N GLN A 12 5.20 2.57 -5.82
CA GLN A 12 6.65 2.36 -5.75
C GLN A 12 7.21 3.09 -4.51
N LEU A 13 8.09 2.42 -3.77
CA LEU A 13 8.90 3.05 -2.72
C LEU A 13 10.16 3.65 -3.33
N ALA A 14 10.38 4.95 -3.12
CA ALA A 14 11.56 5.68 -3.65
C ALA A 14 12.79 5.64 -2.73
N VAL A 15 12.79 4.77 -1.73
CA VAL A 15 13.86 4.61 -0.73
C VAL A 15 14.46 3.22 -0.87
N GLN A 16 15.78 3.10 -0.78
CA GLN A 16 16.50 1.83 -0.90
C GLN A 16 16.35 0.95 0.36
N THR A 17 15.17 0.35 0.49
CA THR A 17 14.79 -0.60 1.53
C THR A 17 13.55 -1.38 1.04
N GLU A 18 12.94 -2.18 1.89
CA GLU A 18 11.80 -3.04 1.55
C GLU A 18 10.49 -2.57 2.21
N LEU A 19 9.39 -2.86 1.51
CA LEU A 19 8.04 -2.78 2.08
C LEU A 19 7.84 -3.99 3.00
N ALA A 20 7.44 -3.76 4.24
CA ALA A 20 7.38 -4.77 5.30
C ALA A 20 5.94 -5.06 5.78
N GLY A 21 4.93 -4.63 5.02
CA GLY A 21 3.52 -4.88 5.31
C GLY A 21 2.64 -3.69 4.95
N ALA A 22 1.35 -3.97 4.76
CA ALA A 22 0.35 -2.94 4.55
C ALA A 22 -1.00 -3.37 5.11
N CYS A 23 -1.79 -2.40 5.59
CA CYS A 23 -3.17 -2.62 5.98
C CYS A 23 -4.01 -1.36 5.73
N PHE A 24 -5.30 -1.56 5.49
CA PHE A 24 -6.24 -0.45 5.40
C PHE A 24 -6.77 -0.07 6.80
N SER A 25 -7.04 1.21 7.01
CA SER A 25 -7.89 1.65 8.12
C SER A 25 -9.27 1.00 8.03
N PRO A 26 -10.00 0.84 9.15
CA PRO A 26 -11.32 0.17 9.14
C PRO A 26 -12.35 0.81 8.19
N ASP A 27 -12.26 2.12 7.96
CA ASP A 27 -13.13 2.86 7.03
C ASP A 27 -12.66 2.81 5.56
N GLY A 28 -11.46 2.27 5.30
CA GLY A 28 -10.82 2.18 4.00
C GLY A 28 -10.28 3.50 3.46
N SER A 29 -10.21 4.57 4.25
CA SER A 29 -9.75 5.90 3.80
C SER A 29 -8.23 6.05 3.76
N THR A 30 -7.51 5.21 4.51
CA THR A 30 -6.05 5.26 4.65
C THR A 30 -5.44 3.88 4.44
N LEU A 31 -4.40 3.81 3.60
CA LEU A 31 -3.49 2.69 3.52
C LEU A 31 -2.28 2.98 4.40
N PHE A 32 -2.04 2.14 5.41
CA PHE A 32 -0.81 2.14 6.18
C PHE A 32 0.19 1.19 5.55
N VAL A 33 1.42 1.63 5.37
CA VAL A 33 2.49 0.84 4.75
C VAL A 33 3.75 0.92 5.61
N ASN A 34 4.33 -0.23 5.95
CA ASN A 34 5.57 -0.31 6.72
C ASN A 34 6.78 -0.32 5.81
N VAL A 35 7.78 0.48 6.15
CA VAL A 35 9.09 0.58 5.50
C VAL A 35 10.13 0.02 6.47
N TYR A 36 10.84 -1.04 6.08
CA TYR A 36 11.69 -1.81 7.00
C TYR A 36 12.79 -0.99 7.65
N SER A 37 13.60 -0.27 6.88
CA SER A 37 14.67 0.59 7.39
C SER A 37 14.41 2.05 6.97
N PRO A 38 14.41 3.03 7.89
CA PRO A 38 14.71 2.94 9.32
C PRO A 38 13.44 2.75 10.18
N ALA A 39 12.62 1.73 9.89
CA ALA A 39 11.37 1.43 10.59
C ALA A 39 10.36 2.59 10.60
N GLN A 40 9.78 2.90 9.44
CA GLN A 40 8.76 3.94 9.29
C GLN A 40 7.41 3.34 8.90
N THR A 41 6.32 3.97 9.34
CA THR A 41 4.98 3.69 8.85
C THR A 41 4.46 4.91 8.10
N LEU A 42 4.14 4.73 6.82
CA LEU A 42 3.53 5.75 5.97
C LEU A 42 2.01 5.65 6.07
N ALA A 43 1.32 6.78 6.22
CA ALA A 43 -0.15 6.87 6.15
C ALA A 43 -0.55 7.56 4.84
N ILE A 44 -1.11 6.79 3.91
CA ILE A 44 -1.46 7.27 2.57
C ILE A 44 -2.98 7.36 2.46
N ARG A 45 -3.52 8.58 2.40
CA ARG A 45 -4.96 8.81 2.21
C ARG A 45 -5.32 8.79 0.73
N GLY A 46 -6.49 8.25 0.40
CA GLY A 46 -6.94 8.20 -0.98
C GLY A 46 -8.28 7.48 -1.17
N PRO A 47 -8.84 7.52 -2.38
CA PRO A 47 -10.08 6.83 -2.74
C PRO A 47 -9.83 5.33 -3.00
N TRP A 48 -9.32 4.61 -2.01
CA TRP A 48 -8.85 3.21 -2.19
C TRP A 48 -9.96 2.21 -2.54
N LYS A 49 -11.21 2.50 -2.18
CA LYS A 49 -12.38 1.65 -2.50
C LYS A 49 -12.64 1.50 -4.00
N HIS A 50 -12.01 2.30 -4.85
CA HIS A 50 -12.12 2.21 -6.31
C HIS A 50 -11.10 1.24 -6.92
N LEU A 51 -10.15 0.73 -6.13
CA LEU A 51 -9.06 -0.15 -6.58
C LEU A 51 -9.31 -1.65 -6.29
N SER A 52 -10.29 -1.99 -5.44
CA SER A 52 -10.71 -3.37 -5.14
C SER A 52 -11.61 -3.96 -6.20
#